data_AF-A0A2G2WXL5-F1
#
_entry.id   AF-A0A2G2WXL5-F1
#
_cell.length_a   1.000
_cell.length_b   1.000
_cell.length_c   1.000
_cell.angle_alpha   90.00
_cell.angle_beta   90.00
_cell.angle_gamma   90.00
#
_symmetry.space_group_name_H-M   'P 1'
#
loop_
_entity.id
_entity.type
_entity.pdbx_description
1 polymer ?
#
loop_
_entity_poly.entity_id
_entity_poly.type
_entity_poly.pdbx_seq_one_letter_code
_entity_poly.pdbx_strand_id
1 'polypeptide(L)'
;MGNPFDVEYVEGIAQQTIGSLDYGLFVAAYTEYLSDGLQVPNDGLDAELLHKIYVTLLWKYGVAKSQKLYASDIKDPQRPKPNFIAPNEEQVVLIE
;
A
#
# COMPACT_ATOMS: atom_id res chain seq x y z
N MET A 1 -34.62 19.99 -5.74
CA MET A 1 -33.50 19.28 -6.38
C MET A 1 -32.99 18.26 -5.38
N GLY A 2 -33.04 16.97 -5.70
CA GLY A 2 -32.50 15.90 -4.87
C GLY A 2 -31.04 15.62 -5.23
N ASN A 3 -30.30 14.97 -4.33
CA ASN A 3 -28.97 14.46 -4.61
C ASN A 3 -29.04 13.51 -5.83
N PRO A 4 -28.19 13.69 -6.88
CA PRO A 4 -28.17 12.79 -8.04
C PRO A 4 -27.56 11.41 -7.75
N PHE A 5 -26.99 11.20 -6.57
CA PHE A 5 -26.34 9.95 -6.19
C PHE A 5 -27.18 9.14 -5.22
N ASP A 6 -27.22 7.83 -5.46
CA ASP A 6 -27.68 6.84 -4.50
C ASP A 6 -26.62 6.72 -3.40
N VAL A 7 -27.01 7.06 -2.17
CA VAL A 7 -26.13 7.02 -0.99
C VAL A 7 -26.66 5.95 -0.04
N GLU A 8 -25.81 4.98 0.28
CA GLU A 8 -26.08 3.96 1.28
C GLU A 8 -25.27 4.24 2.54
N TYR A 9 -25.93 4.21 3.70
CA TYR A 9 -25.29 4.34 5.00
C TYR A 9 -25.12 2.95 5.60
N VAL A 10 -23.88 2.59 5.92
CA VAL A 10 -23.56 1.33 6.59
C VAL A 10 -23.27 1.63 8.05
N GLU A 11 -24.05 1.00 8.95
CA GLU A 11 -23.89 1.13 10.40
C GLU A 11 -23.07 -0.05 10.95
N GLY A 12 -22.51 0.09 12.16
CA GLY A 12 -21.80 -0.99 12.84
C GLY A 12 -20.38 -1.21 12.34
N ILE A 13 -19.90 -0.38 11.41
CA ILE A 13 -18.49 -0.39 11.00
C ILE A 13 -17.65 0.04 12.21
N ALA A 14 -16.78 -0.87 12.64
CA ALA A 14 -15.77 -0.55 13.64
C ALA A 14 -14.95 0.65 13.20
N GLN A 15 -14.55 1.49 14.14
CA GLN A 15 -13.72 2.67 13.88
C GLN A 15 -12.31 2.41 14.36
N GLN A 16 -11.32 3.04 13.72
CA GLN A 16 -9.97 3.02 14.25
C GLN A 16 -9.90 3.67 15.64
N THR A 17 -8.95 3.19 16.45
CA THR A 17 -8.70 3.77 17.77
C THR A 17 -8.24 5.22 17.65
N ILE A 18 -8.78 6.10 18.50
CA ILE A 18 -8.36 7.50 18.58
C ILE A 18 -6.84 7.56 18.80
N GLY A 19 -6.14 8.29 17.93
CA GLY A 19 -4.68 8.43 17.99
C GLY A 19 -3.88 7.43 17.14
N SER A 20 -4.53 6.48 16.46
CA SER A 20 -3.89 5.73 15.37
C SER A 20 -3.50 6.69 14.25
N LEU A 21 -2.39 6.43 13.55
CA LEU A 21 -1.96 7.16 12.35
C LEU A 21 -2.31 6.40 11.05
N ASP A 22 -3.04 5.29 11.15
CA ASP A 22 -3.29 4.34 10.07
C ASP A 22 -4.58 4.63 9.28
N TYR A 23 -5.11 5.87 9.37
CA TYR A 23 -6.35 6.29 8.68
C TYR A 23 -6.37 5.90 7.20
N GLY A 24 -5.26 6.11 6.49
CA GLY A 24 -5.18 5.82 5.07
C GLY A 24 -5.30 4.32 4.77
N LEU A 25 -4.73 3.48 5.61
CA LEU A 25 -4.77 2.04 5.48
C LEU A 25 -6.17 1.49 5.78
N PHE A 26 -6.82 2.05 6.80
CA PHE A 26 -8.21 1.74 7.14
C PHE A 26 -9.15 2.04 5.98
N VAL A 27 -9.05 3.23 5.39
CA VAL A 27 -9.86 3.64 4.23
C VAL A 27 -9.58 2.75 3.02
N ALA A 28 -8.31 2.44 2.73
CA ALA A 28 -7.94 1.58 1.63
C ALA A 28 -8.57 0.18 1.77
N ALA A 29 -8.51 -0.42 2.97
CA ALA A 29 -9.09 -1.72 3.23
C ALA A 29 -10.62 -1.74 3.06
N TYR A 30 -11.36 -0.76 3.60
CA TYR A 30 -12.81 -0.71 3.37
C TYR A 30 -13.17 -0.47 1.90
N THR A 31 -12.38 0.37 1.21
CA THR A 31 -12.58 0.60 -0.22
C THR A 31 -12.42 -0.70 -1.02
N GLU A 32 -11.42 -1.52 -0.67
CA GLU A 32 -11.18 -2.83 -1.30
C GLU A 32 -12.34 -3.80 -1.03
N TYR A 33 -12.76 -3.95 0.23
CA TYR A 33 -13.93 -4.78 0.60
C TYR A 33 -15.18 -4.39 -0.18
N LEU A 34 -15.49 -3.09 -0.23
CA LEU A 34 -16.66 -2.58 -0.95
C LEU A 34 -16.51 -2.77 -2.47
N SER A 35 -15.30 -2.58 -3.03
CA SER A 35 -15.07 -2.80 -4.45
C SER A 35 -15.23 -4.26 -4.87
N ASP A 36 -14.89 -5.19 -3.96
CA ASP A 36 -15.05 -6.63 -4.16
C ASP A 36 -16.48 -7.11 -3.86
N GLY A 37 -17.37 -6.20 -3.42
CA GLY A 37 -18.73 -6.54 -3.02
C GLY A 37 -18.80 -7.39 -1.74
N LEU A 38 -17.73 -7.40 -0.95
CA LEU A 38 -17.65 -8.12 0.31
C LEU A 38 -18.35 -7.34 1.43
N GLN A 39 -18.93 -8.08 2.37
CA GLN A 39 -19.49 -7.47 3.56
C GLN A 39 -18.38 -6.89 4.43
N VAL A 40 -18.61 -5.65 4.85
CA VAL A 40 -17.71 -4.92 5.71
C VAL A 40 -17.65 -5.57 7.10
N PRO A 41 -16.46 -5.91 7.63
CA PRO A 41 -16.33 -6.51 8.95
C PRO A 41 -16.71 -5.52 10.06
N ASN A 42 -17.54 -5.98 11.01
CA ASN A 42 -18.02 -5.20 12.16
C ASN A 42 -17.11 -5.31 13.40
N ASP A 43 -16.21 -6.30 13.42
CA ASP A 43 -15.30 -6.64 14.51
C ASP A 43 -14.01 -5.81 14.52
N GLY A 44 -13.84 -4.91 13.54
CA GLY A 44 -12.63 -4.12 13.40
C GLY A 44 -11.64 -4.76 12.45
N LEU A 45 -10.87 -3.90 11.79
CA LEU A 45 -9.74 -4.35 10.99
C LEU A 45 -8.52 -4.48 11.90
N ASP A 46 -7.79 -5.59 11.77
CA ASP A 46 -6.49 -5.75 12.41
C ASP A 46 -5.49 -4.79 11.75
N ALA A 47 -5.29 -3.64 12.38
CA ALA A 47 -4.41 -2.58 11.89
C ALA A 47 -2.95 -3.06 11.76
N GLU A 48 -2.49 -3.96 12.64
CA GLU A 48 -1.14 -4.50 12.58
C GLU A 48 -0.97 -5.42 11.37
N LEU A 49 -1.93 -6.31 11.14
CA LEU A 49 -1.95 -7.19 9.97
C LEU A 49 -2.03 -6.39 8.67
N LEU A 50 -2.95 -5.43 8.58
CA LEU A 50 -3.08 -4.57 7.41
C LEU A 50 -1.79 -3.81 7.13
N HIS A 51 -1.12 -3.32 8.17
CA HIS A 51 0.11 -2.55 8.01
C HIS A 51 1.22 -3.45 7.45
N LYS A 52 1.36 -4.68 7.95
CA LYS A 52 2.30 -5.68 7.41
C LYS A 52 2.03 -6.01 5.95
N ILE A 53 0.76 -6.21 5.59
CA ILE A 53 0.36 -6.49 4.20
C ILE A 53 0.74 -5.31 3.30
N TYR A 54 0.36 -4.09 3.68
CA TYR A 54 0.58 -2.90 2.87
C TYR A 54 2.07 -2.56 2.71
N VAL A 55 2.85 -2.67 3.78
CA VAL A 55 4.32 -2.51 3.73
C VAL A 55 4.94 -3.54 2.77
N THR A 56 4.49 -4.79 2.85
CA THR A 56 4.97 -5.86 1.96
C THR A 56 4.61 -5.58 0.50
N LEU A 57 3.38 -5.15 0.23
CA LEU A 57 2.92 -4.79 -1.11
C LEU A 57 3.70 -3.60 -1.67
N LEU A 58 3.88 -2.54 -0.86
CA LEU A 58 4.59 -1.34 -1.26
C LEU A 58 6.07 -1.63 -1.55
N TRP A 59 6.71 -2.47 -0.73
CA TRP A 59 8.07 -2.94 -0.98
C TRP A 59 8.18 -3.69 -2.32
N LYS A 60 7.29 -4.68 -2.55
CA LYS A 60 7.26 -5.44 -3.81
C LYS A 60 7.05 -4.54 -5.02
N TYR A 61 6.15 -3.56 -4.92
CA TYR A 61 5.92 -2.58 -5.98
C TYR A 61 7.16 -1.73 -6.23
N GLY A 62 7.84 -1.25 -5.19
CA GLY A 62 9.08 -0.48 -5.30
C GLY A 62 10.17 -1.25 -6.04
N VAL A 63 10.38 -2.51 -5.68
CA VAL A 63 11.34 -3.41 -6.33
C VAL A 63 10.97 -3.66 -7.80
N ALA A 64 9.72 -4.00 -8.10
CA ALA A 64 9.29 -4.24 -9.47
C ALA A 64 9.40 -2.98 -10.34
N LYS A 65 9.09 -1.81 -9.78
CA LYS A 65 9.19 -0.52 -10.48
C LYS A 65 10.64 -0.15 -10.78
N SER A 66 11.57 -0.34 -9.84
CA SER A 66 12.99 -0.05 -10.06
C SER A 66 13.61 -1.01 -11.09
N GLN A 67 13.27 -2.30 -11.03
CA GLN A 67 13.68 -3.28 -12.04
C GLN A 67 13.19 -2.92 -13.45
N LYS A 68 11.92 -2.52 -13.57
CA LYS A 68 11.36 -2.11 -14.87
C LYS A 68 12.05 -0.87 -15.43
N LEU A 69 12.34 0.13 -14.59
CA LEU A 69 13.07 1.33 -14.98
C LEU A 69 14.48 0.99 -15.47
N TYR A 70 15.20 0.13 -14.75
CA TYR A 70 16.51 -0.34 -15.16
C TYR A 70 16.47 -1.09 -16.50
N ALA A 71 15.48 -1.96 -16.70
CA ALA A 71 15.31 -2.68 -17.96
C ALA A 71 14.98 -1.74 -19.14
N SER A 72 14.19 -0.67 -18.91
CA SER A 72 13.93 0.34 -19.94
C SER A 72 15.14 1.21 -20.25
N ASP A 73 15.92 1.59 -19.24
CA ASP A 73 17.12 2.43 -19.43
C ASP A 73 18.23 1.69 -20.20
N ILE A 74 18.36 0.37 -20.04
CA ILE A 74 19.34 -0.44 -20.81
C ILE A 74 19.02 -0.46 -22.31
N LYS A 75 17.73 -0.39 -22.68
CA LYS A 75 17.30 -0.47 -24.07
C LYS A 75 17.23 0.87 -24.77
N ASP A 76 17.43 1.98 -24.05
CA ASP A 76 17.55 3.32 -24.61
C ASP A 76 19.03 3.64 -24.92
N PRO A 77 19.46 3.58 -26.19
CA PRO A 77 20.88 3.75 -26.55
C PRO A 77 21.40 5.16 -26.31
N GLN A 78 20.53 6.14 -26.07
CA GLN A 78 20.85 7.56 -26.10
C GLN A 78 21.07 8.17 -24.71
N ARG A 79 20.81 7.42 -23.62
CA ARG A 79 20.93 7.92 -22.25
C ARG A 79 22.30 7.58 -21.62
N PRO A 80 22.97 8.54 -20.94
CA PRO A 80 24.19 8.25 -20.19
C PRO A 80 23.90 7.22 -19.10
N LYS A 81 24.81 6.25 -18.93
CA LYS A 81 24.75 5.22 -17.87
C LYS A 81 24.37 5.86 -16.52
N PRO A 82 23.25 5.46 -15.89
CA PRO A 82 22.97 5.91 -14.54
C PRO A 82 23.91 5.16 -13.59
N ASN A 83 24.68 5.90 -12.79
CA ASN A 83 25.58 5.38 -11.76
C ASN A 83 24.76 4.83 -10.57
N PHE A 84 23.97 3.78 -10.79
CA PHE A 84 23.36 3.05 -9.68
C PHE A 84 24.41 2.12 -9.10
N ILE A 85 24.97 2.54 -7.96
CA ILE A 85 25.74 1.65 -7.08
C ILE A 85 24.72 0.65 -6.52
N ALA A 86 24.95 -0.65 -6.75
CA ALA A 86 24.13 -1.69 -6.17
C ALA A 86 24.19 -1.59 -4.63
N PRO A 87 23.06 -1.72 -3.90
CA PRO A 87 23.11 -1.88 -2.45
C PRO A 87 23.89 -3.18 -2.19
N ASN A 88 24.99 -3.09 -1.44
CA ASN A 88 25.73 -4.26 -1.02
C ASN A 88 24.84 -5.09 -0.08
N GLU A 89 24.69 -6.38 -0.36
CA GLU A 89 23.90 -7.31 0.46
C GLU A 89 24.61 -7.67 1.80
N GLU A 90 25.59 -6.88 2.25
CA GLU A 90 26.46 -7.20 3.40
C GLU A 90 26.60 -6.07 4.44
N GLN A 91 25.51 -5.36 4.77
CA GLN A 91 25.47 -4.62 6.04
C GLN A 91 24.19 -4.95 6.82
N VAL A 92 24.07 -6.22 7.20
CA VAL A 92 23.33 -6.58 8.42
C VAL A 92 24.20 -6.12 9.59
N VAL A 93 24.03 -4.88 10.02
CA VAL A 93 24.58 -4.42 11.30
C VAL A 93 23.70 -5.02 12.38
N LEU A 94 24.22 -6.03 13.07
CA LEU A 94 23.74 -6.50 14.35
C LEU A 94 23.82 -5.33 15.34
N ILE A 95 22.67 -4.92 15.89
CA ILE A 95 22.63 -4.01 17.03
C ILE A 95 22.43 -4.89 18.26
N GLU A 96 23.40 -4.86 19.17
CA GLU A 96 23.34 -5.44 20.52
C GLU A 96 22.47 -4.59 21.45
#